data_AF-A0A8V1A000-F1
#
_entry.id   AF-A0A8V1A000-F1
#
_cell.length_a   1.000
_cell.length_b   1.000
_cell.length_c   1.000
_cell.angle_alpha   90.00
_cell.angle_beta   90.00
_cell.angle_gamma   90.00
#
_symmetry.space_group_name_H-M   'P 1'
#
loop_
_entity.id
_entity.type
_entity.pdbx_description
1 polymer ?
#
loop_
_entity_poly.entity_id
_entity_poly.type
_entity_poly.pdbx_seq_one_letter_code
_entity_poly.pdbx_strand_id
1 'polypeptide(L)'
;MRPPPPIPPPGLARPAPQRPPLGPAEAAELWGAPPRVPRLPRPEPSAPPGGSRDFRPAHSTQTGSSRQSACRPGLRPFLLPARSRMLLLCRPLHRIRAAGRPPSRCLMNLKELVPALNDFASLSLAESWDNVGLLVEPSPPHAVRTLLLTNDLTEPVMEEAVQKNADLILSYHPPIFAPLKRVTWRTWKERLVVRALEHRIGIYSPHTAYDAVPHGVNNWLSKGLGACTSVPLHPSTAPSHPTEGTHRVEFCADTTERLETVLSKIKDIPEVFCLTTLPVRVDGEEQTRVSLNCSQKALLEVVALLSQDSLLYQRTEILLLQKPLLPHTGMGRLCTLSEPASLSDITERIKSHLKLPHVRLAVGTGKTLDSPVKKAALCAGSGSSVLKGVEADLYLTGEMSHHDVLDAVANGISVILCEHSNTERGFLSELRDTLTIHLQNKINIILSEKDRDPLQVV
;
A
#
# COMPACT_ATOMS: atom_id res chain seq x y z
N MET A 1 41.08 -9.62 67.14
CA MET A 1 40.17 -9.12 66.09
C MET A 1 40.92 -9.17 64.77
N ARG A 2 40.45 -9.93 63.78
CA ARG A 2 41.06 -10.02 62.43
C ARG A 2 40.41 -9.00 61.49
N PRO A 3 41.15 -8.38 60.55
CA PRO A 3 40.58 -7.44 59.60
C PRO A 3 39.77 -8.17 58.51
N PRO A 4 38.83 -7.49 57.83
CA PRO A 4 38.00 -8.07 56.78
C PRO A 4 38.79 -8.25 55.47
N PRO A 5 38.31 -9.13 54.56
CA PRO A 5 38.97 -9.40 53.28
C PRO A 5 38.77 -8.25 52.26
N PRO A 6 39.61 -8.16 51.22
CA PRO A 6 39.56 -7.08 50.24
C PRO A 6 38.40 -7.23 49.24
N ILE A 7 37.91 -6.09 48.76
CA ILE A 7 36.82 -5.93 47.79
C ILE A 7 37.35 -6.22 46.37
N PRO A 8 36.62 -6.95 45.49
CA PRO A 8 37.05 -7.21 44.12
C PRO A 8 36.88 -5.98 43.21
N PRO A 9 37.63 -5.87 42.10
CA PRO A 9 37.55 -4.72 41.19
C PRO A 9 36.23 -4.71 40.38
N PRO A 10 35.79 -3.55 39.88
CA PRO A 10 34.55 -3.43 39.12
C PRO A 10 34.66 -4.13 37.77
N GLY A 11 33.74 -5.05 37.52
CA GLY A 11 33.63 -5.76 36.24
C GLY A 11 33.14 -4.85 35.12
N LEU A 12 33.85 -4.88 33.99
CA LEU A 12 33.40 -4.32 32.71
C LEU A 12 32.05 -4.93 32.32
N ALA A 13 31.04 -4.07 32.16
CA ALA A 13 29.72 -4.46 31.67
C ALA A 13 29.82 -5.00 30.24
N ARG A 14 29.40 -6.26 30.04
CA ARG A 14 29.14 -6.82 28.70
C ARG A 14 27.88 -6.16 28.13
N PRO A 15 27.84 -5.82 26.82
CA PRO A 15 26.61 -5.35 26.21
C PRO A 15 25.53 -6.43 26.25
N ALA A 16 24.31 -6.03 26.58
CA ALA A 16 23.14 -6.91 26.55
C ALA A 16 22.95 -7.48 25.14
N PRO A 17 22.52 -8.76 25.00
CA PRO A 17 22.25 -9.32 23.69
C PRO A 17 21.10 -8.54 23.04
N GLN A 18 21.33 -8.05 21.82
CA GLN A 18 20.27 -7.48 20.99
C GLN A 18 19.19 -8.56 20.79
N ARG A 19 17.95 -8.26 21.19
CA ARG A 19 16.81 -9.11 20.82
C ARG A 19 16.70 -9.13 19.29
N PRO A 20 16.45 -10.30 18.67
CA PRO A 20 16.14 -10.34 17.26
C PRO A 20 14.86 -9.53 16.97
N PRO A 21 14.68 -9.02 15.74
CA PRO A 21 13.45 -8.35 15.35
C PRO A 21 12.23 -9.26 15.58
N LEU A 22 11.12 -8.67 16.00
CA LEU A 22 9.86 -9.35 16.30
C LEU A 22 9.44 -10.24 15.12
N GLY A 23 9.05 -11.47 15.42
CA GLY A 23 8.58 -12.41 14.41
C GLY A 23 7.20 -12.00 13.84
N PRO A 24 6.80 -12.52 12.67
CA PRO A 24 5.51 -12.22 12.04
C PRO A 24 4.28 -12.45 12.93
N ALA A 25 4.42 -13.30 13.95
CA ALA A 25 3.35 -13.63 14.90
C ALA A 25 3.08 -12.53 15.94
N GLU A 26 4.09 -11.79 16.39
CA GLU A 26 3.92 -10.66 17.32
C GLU A 26 3.43 -9.41 16.59
N ALA A 27 3.80 -9.24 15.32
CA ALA A 27 3.18 -8.22 14.47
C ALA A 27 1.67 -8.47 14.34
N ALA A 28 1.23 -9.72 14.11
CA ALA A 28 -0.18 -10.07 13.99
C ALA A 28 -1.02 -9.89 15.27
N GLU A 29 -0.41 -9.89 16.47
CA GLU A 29 -1.11 -9.61 17.73
C GLU A 29 -1.44 -8.11 17.92
N LEU A 30 -0.70 -7.22 17.26
CA LEU A 30 -1.04 -5.79 17.19
C LEU A 30 -2.21 -5.49 16.24
N TRP A 31 -2.58 -6.43 15.36
CA TRP A 31 -3.63 -6.29 14.33
C TRP A 31 -4.94 -7.07 14.65
N GLY A 32 -5.23 -7.33 15.93
CA GLY A 32 -6.57 -7.75 16.37
C GLY A 32 -6.97 -9.22 16.11
N ALA A 33 -6.03 -10.17 16.15
CA ALA A 33 -6.36 -11.60 16.20
C ALA A 33 -6.83 -12.03 17.61
N PRO A 34 -7.89 -12.85 17.76
CA PRO A 34 -8.31 -13.31 19.08
C PRO A 34 -7.28 -14.27 19.70
N PRO A 35 -7.03 -14.20 21.01
CA PRO A 35 -6.05 -15.05 21.68
C PRO A 35 -6.47 -16.52 21.60
N ARG A 36 -5.49 -17.42 21.52
CA ARG A 36 -5.75 -18.88 21.53
C ARG A 36 -6.31 -19.29 22.88
N VAL A 37 -7.61 -19.56 22.93
CA VAL A 37 -8.27 -20.21 24.07
C VAL A 37 -7.75 -21.66 24.20
N PRO A 38 -7.27 -22.10 25.38
CA PRO A 38 -6.94 -23.50 25.62
C PRO A 38 -8.18 -24.37 25.41
N ARG A 39 -8.05 -25.47 24.65
CA ARG A 39 -9.15 -26.40 24.38
C ARG A 39 -9.58 -27.11 25.66
N LEU A 40 -10.78 -26.82 26.14
CA LEU A 40 -11.51 -27.72 27.04
C LEU A 40 -12.08 -28.91 26.23
N PRO A 41 -12.14 -30.12 26.81
CA PRO A 41 -12.68 -31.29 26.13
C PRO A 41 -14.18 -31.16 25.85
N ARG A 42 -14.62 -31.63 24.68
CA ARG A 42 -16.02 -31.58 24.21
C ARG A 42 -16.86 -32.66 24.91
N PRO A 43 -18.13 -32.39 25.28
CA PRO A 43 -19.12 -33.43 25.52
C PRO A 43 -19.77 -33.88 24.20
N GLU A 44 -20.24 -35.14 24.20
CA GLU A 44 -20.86 -35.85 23.06
C GLU A 44 -22.24 -35.29 22.63
N PRO A 45 -22.68 -35.54 21.39
CA PRO A 45 -23.91 -34.96 20.84
C PRO A 45 -25.16 -35.80 21.15
N SER A 46 -26.24 -35.14 21.56
CA SER A 46 -27.61 -35.67 21.57
C SER A 46 -28.42 -35.09 20.41
N ALA A 47 -29.26 -35.94 19.80
CA ALA A 47 -30.07 -35.70 18.60
C ALA A 47 -31.39 -34.92 18.88
N PRO A 48 -32.09 -34.40 17.85
CA PRO A 48 -33.10 -33.35 17.98
C PRO A 48 -34.55 -33.84 17.93
N PRO A 49 -35.53 -32.95 18.17
CA PRO A 49 -36.72 -32.85 17.32
C PRO A 49 -36.88 -31.39 16.82
N GLY A 50 -37.30 -31.09 15.59
CA GLY A 50 -38.51 -31.54 14.90
C GLY A 50 -39.56 -30.41 14.96
N GLY A 51 -39.93 -29.80 13.83
CA GLY A 51 -41.05 -28.86 13.80
C GLY A 51 -41.04 -27.84 12.65
N SER A 52 -41.78 -28.17 11.61
CA SER A 52 -42.19 -27.31 10.49
C SER A 52 -43.19 -26.23 10.91
N ARG A 53 -43.27 -25.13 10.14
CA ARG A 53 -44.48 -24.67 9.43
C ARG A 53 -44.29 -23.34 8.69
N ASP A 54 -44.77 -23.36 7.45
CA ASP A 54 -45.05 -22.24 6.56
C ASP A 54 -45.94 -21.16 7.18
N PHE A 55 -45.92 -19.94 6.63
CA PHE A 55 -47.12 -19.20 6.16
C PHE A 55 -46.72 -17.88 5.45
N ARG A 56 -47.02 -17.82 4.14
CA ARG A 56 -47.31 -16.60 3.33
C ARG A 56 -48.75 -16.13 3.63
N PRO A 57 -49.20 -14.87 3.43
CA PRO A 57 -49.54 -14.29 2.09
C PRO A 57 -49.34 -12.75 1.96
N ALA A 58 -48.98 -12.17 0.81
CA ALA A 58 -49.73 -11.79 -0.41
C ALA A 58 -50.36 -10.36 -0.42
N HIS A 59 -49.99 -9.60 -1.47
CA HIS A 59 -50.72 -8.64 -2.33
C HIS A 59 -51.46 -7.39 -1.81
N SER A 60 -51.15 -6.23 -2.42
CA SER A 60 -52.04 -5.33 -3.24
C SER A 60 -51.39 -3.93 -3.38
N THR A 61 -50.94 -3.48 -4.57
CA THR A 61 -51.60 -2.71 -5.66
C THR A 61 -52.23 -1.36 -5.29
N GLN A 62 -51.73 -0.25 -5.87
CA GLN A 62 -52.49 0.85 -6.52
C GLN A 62 -51.52 1.90 -7.13
N THR A 63 -51.45 2.01 -8.46
CA THR A 63 -52.05 3.05 -9.37
C THR A 63 -51.36 4.41 -9.38
N GLY A 64 -51.07 4.90 -10.59
CA GLY A 64 -50.43 6.20 -10.83
C GLY A 64 -51.21 7.15 -11.75
N SER A 65 -50.48 8.20 -12.15
CA SER A 65 -50.69 9.14 -13.26
C SER A 65 -51.73 10.28 -13.10
N SER A 66 -51.27 11.53 -13.23
CA SER A 66 -51.32 12.28 -14.50
C SER A 66 -51.09 13.80 -14.33
N ARG A 67 -50.33 14.42 -15.25
CA ARG A 67 -50.74 15.48 -16.21
C ARG A 67 -49.61 16.41 -16.66
N GLN A 68 -49.63 16.70 -17.96
CA GLN A 68 -48.79 17.60 -18.76
C GLN A 68 -49.48 18.96 -19.00
N SER A 69 -48.70 19.99 -19.37
CA SER A 69 -49.05 21.10 -20.29
C SER A 69 -47.76 21.90 -20.61
N ALA A 70 -47.58 22.74 -21.63
CA ALA A 70 -47.99 22.86 -23.04
C ALA A 70 -47.12 24.00 -23.65
N CYS A 71 -46.77 23.93 -24.94
CA CYS A 71 -45.95 24.89 -25.71
C CYS A 71 -46.73 26.12 -26.22
N ARG A 72 -46.04 27.22 -26.63
CA ARG A 72 -46.24 28.01 -27.90
C ARG A 72 -45.28 29.25 -28.07
N PRO A 73 -45.21 29.95 -29.24
CA PRO A 73 -43.93 30.14 -30.00
C PRO A 73 -43.60 31.57 -30.56
N GLY A 74 -42.40 31.72 -31.18
CA GLY A 74 -42.13 32.31 -32.53
C GLY A 74 -42.07 33.83 -32.79
N LEU A 75 -41.01 34.31 -33.48
CA LEU A 75 -41.03 35.21 -34.70
C LEU A 75 -39.61 35.73 -35.12
N ARG A 76 -39.48 36.06 -36.42
CA ARG A 76 -38.33 36.56 -37.26
C ARG A 76 -38.88 37.69 -38.17
N PRO A 77 -38.17 38.30 -39.17
CA PRO A 77 -36.76 38.73 -39.38
C PRO A 77 -36.65 40.19 -39.98
N PHE A 78 -35.45 40.74 -40.27
CA PHE A 78 -35.20 41.81 -41.29
C PHE A 78 -33.71 41.85 -41.75
N LEU A 79 -33.42 42.42 -42.93
CA LEU A 79 -32.25 42.16 -43.80
C LEU A 79 -31.58 43.45 -44.36
N LEU A 80 -30.28 43.34 -44.75
CA LEU A 80 -29.40 44.14 -45.66
C LEU A 80 -28.58 45.35 -45.12
N PRO A 81 -27.43 45.75 -45.74
CA PRO A 81 -26.37 44.97 -46.43
C PRO A 81 -24.90 45.37 -46.04
N ALA A 82 -23.95 44.70 -46.72
CA ALA A 82 -22.50 44.54 -46.51
C ALA A 82 -21.58 45.76 -46.60
N ARG A 83 -20.44 45.70 -45.87
CA ARG A 83 -19.08 46.07 -46.36
C ARG A 83 -18.00 45.22 -45.66
N SER A 84 -17.04 44.78 -46.48
CA SER A 84 -16.04 43.74 -46.24
C SER A 84 -14.97 44.08 -45.21
N ARG A 85 -14.58 43.09 -44.38
CA ARG A 85 -13.18 42.87 -44.00
C ARG A 85 -12.97 41.42 -43.55
N MET A 86 -11.87 40.89 -44.04
CA MET A 86 -11.46 39.48 -44.05
C MET A 86 -11.01 39.03 -42.65
N LEU A 87 -11.67 38.01 -42.10
CA LEU A 87 -11.23 37.26 -40.93
C LEU A 87 -11.67 35.80 -41.11
N LEU A 88 -10.70 34.87 -41.08
CA LEU A 88 -10.96 33.43 -41.14
C LEU A 88 -11.84 33.01 -39.94
N LEU A 89 -13.12 32.81 -40.20
CA LEU A 89 -14.08 32.25 -39.24
C LEU A 89 -14.14 30.74 -39.38
N CYS A 90 -14.00 30.07 -38.23
CA CYS A 90 -14.34 28.67 -38.00
C CYS A 90 -15.67 28.29 -38.68
N ARG A 91 -15.68 27.16 -39.41
CA ARG A 91 -16.94 26.60 -39.94
C ARG A 91 -17.85 26.17 -38.78
N PRO A 92 -19.14 26.53 -38.78
CA PRO A 92 -20.08 26.00 -37.79
C PRO A 92 -20.46 24.58 -38.20
N LEU A 93 -19.98 23.60 -37.44
CA LEU A 93 -20.50 22.23 -37.52
C LEU A 93 -21.99 22.27 -37.17
N HIS A 94 -22.81 21.89 -38.14
CA HIS A 94 -24.24 21.68 -37.94
C HIS A 94 -24.46 20.66 -36.83
N ARG A 95 -25.23 21.06 -35.83
CA ARG A 95 -25.65 20.25 -34.69
C ARG A 95 -26.65 19.21 -35.19
N ILE A 96 -26.17 18.08 -35.69
CA ILE A 96 -26.99 16.89 -35.82
C ILE A 96 -27.32 16.45 -34.39
N ARG A 97 -28.57 16.66 -33.97
CA ARG A 97 -29.15 15.96 -32.82
C ARG A 97 -29.25 14.48 -33.20
N ALA A 98 -28.15 13.75 -33.07
CA ALA A 98 -28.24 12.33 -32.86
C ALA A 98 -28.94 12.16 -31.52
N ALA A 99 -30.08 11.47 -31.51
CA ALA A 99 -30.67 10.93 -30.30
C ALA A 99 -29.60 10.00 -29.70
N GLY A 100 -28.82 10.55 -28.77
CA GLY A 100 -27.74 9.83 -28.12
C GLY A 100 -28.34 8.64 -27.38
N ARG A 101 -28.02 7.44 -27.86
CA ARG A 101 -27.96 6.27 -26.99
C ARG A 101 -27.26 6.71 -25.69
N PRO A 102 -27.72 6.29 -24.50
CA PRO A 102 -26.91 6.49 -23.29
C PRO A 102 -25.50 5.97 -23.59
N PRO A 103 -24.43 6.63 -23.11
CA PRO A 103 -23.08 6.14 -23.33
C PRO A 103 -23.10 4.68 -22.92
N SER A 104 -22.74 3.80 -23.86
CA SER A 104 -22.56 2.38 -23.60
C SER A 104 -21.63 2.30 -22.41
N ARG A 105 -22.19 2.04 -21.21
CA ARG A 105 -21.40 1.95 -19.98
C ARG A 105 -20.41 0.83 -20.25
N CYS A 106 -19.16 1.22 -20.43
CA CYS A 106 -18.10 0.30 -20.76
C CYS A 106 -18.00 -0.76 -19.65
N LEU A 107 -17.51 -1.92 -20.04
CA LEU A 107 -17.25 -3.06 -19.18
C LEU A 107 -15.78 -3.39 -19.37
N MET A 108 -15.10 -3.81 -18.31
CA MET A 108 -13.73 -4.33 -18.41
C MET A 108 -13.73 -5.78 -17.97
N ASN A 109 -12.97 -6.63 -18.65
CA ASN A 109 -12.75 -7.98 -18.15
C ASN A 109 -11.92 -7.91 -16.86
N LEU A 110 -12.22 -8.74 -15.86
CA LEU A 110 -11.45 -8.79 -14.62
C LEU A 110 -9.95 -9.04 -14.89
N LYS A 111 -9.62 -9.86 -15.89
CA LYS A 111 -8.24 -10.13 -16.32
C LYS A 111 -7.50 -8.91 -16.88
N GLU A 112 -8.23 -7.91 -17.36
CA GLU A 112 -7.67 -6.64 -17.85
C GLU A 112 -7.66 -5.59 -16.73
N LEU A 113 -8.69 -5.58 -15.89
CA LEU A 113 -8.84 -4.61 -14.81
C LEU A 113 -7.81 -4.81 -13.70
N VAL A 114 -7.52 -6.05 -13.29
CA VAL A 114 -6.56 -6.31 -12.20
C VAL A 114 -5.14 -5.82 -12.55
N PRO A 115 -4.57 -6.10 -13.73
CA PRO A 115 -3.33 -5.47 -14.16
C PRO A 115 -3.40 -3.94 -14.16
N ALA A 116 -4.49 -3.34 -14.66
CA ALA A 116 -4.64 -1.88 -14.65
C ALA A 116 -4.66 -1.29 -13.23
N LEU A 117 -5.25 -1.99 -12.24
CA LEU A 117 -5.17 -1.59 -10.82
C LEU A 117 -3.74 -1.72 -10.26
N ASN A 118 -3.00 -2.75 -10.69
CA ASN A 118 -1.60 -2.96 -10.31
C ASN A 118 -0.63 -1.98 -11.01
N ASP A 119 -1.03 -1.40 -12.16
CA ASP A 119 -0.27 -0.33 -12.82
C ASP A 119 -0.36 0.99 -12.04
N PHE A 120 -1.46 1.22 -11.32
CA PHE A 120 -1.59 2.37 -10.41
C PHE A 120 -0.62 2.24 -9.23
N ALA A 121 -0.54 1.06 -8.61
CA ALA A 121 0.51 0.74 -7.65
C ALA A 121 0.92 -0.73 -7.78
N SER A 122 2.21 -0.97 -8.05
CA SER A 122 2.74 -2.32 -8.12
C SER A 122 2.60 -3.01 -6.77
N LEU A 123 2.05 -4.22 -6.76
CA LEU A 123 1.95 -5.05 -5.55
C LEU A 123 3.32 -5.40 -4.96
N SER A 124 4.41 -5.29 -5.73
CA SER A 124 5.78 -5.46 -5.24
C SER A 124 6.21 -4.39 -4.22
N LEU A 125 5.46 -3.30 -4.11
CA LEU A 125 5.68 -2.23 -3.14
C LEU A 125 5.03 -2.52 -1.77
N ALA A 126 4.16 -3.53 -1.69
CA ALA A 126 3.54 -3.94 -0.44
C ALA A 126 4.59 -4.51 0.52
N GLU A 127 4.31 -4.38 1.81
CA GLU A 127 5.10 -4.98 2.86
C GLU A 127 5.09 -6.51 2.75
N SER A 128 6.22 -7.13 3.14
CA SER A 128 6.42 -8.58 2.97
C SER A 128 5.43 -9.47 3.72
N TRP A 129 4.80 -8.94 4.77
CA TRP A 129 3.80 -9.64 5.59
C TRP A 129 2.37 -9.47 5.08
N ASP A 130 2.15 -8.60 4.09
CA ASP A 130 0.84 -8.18 3.65
C ASP A 130 0.17 -9.19 2.71
N ASN A 131 -1.16 -9.13 2.58
CA ASN A 131 -1.93 -9.94 1.66
C ASN A 131 -2.70 -9.06 0.67
N VAL A 132 -2.02 -8.68 -0.42
CA VAL A 132 -2.51 -7.75 -1.44
C VAL A 132 -2.89 -8.44 -2.75
N GLY A 133 -3.63 -7.75 -3.61
CA GLY A 133 -4.07 -8.21 -4.92
C GLY A 133 -5.49 -8.74 -4.94
N LEU A 134 -5.79 -9.65 -5.87
CA LEU A 134 -7.11 -10.27 -6.02
C LEU A 134 -7.26 -11.41 -5.01
N LEU A 135 -8.09 -11.18 -3.98
CA LEU A 135 -8.28 -12.10 -2.84
C LEU A 135 -9.44 -13.07 -3.05
N VAL A 136 -10.48 -12.65 -3.78
CA VAL A 136 -11.60 -13.51 -4.19
C VAL A 136 -11.84 -13.29 -5.68
N GLU A 137 -11.66 -14.34 -6.47
CA GLU A 137 -11.85 -14.33 -7.91
C GLU A 137 -13.13 -15.10 -8.31
N PRO A 138 -14.14 -14.43 -8.90
CA PRO A 138 -15.28 -15.10 -9.51
C PRO A 138 -14.84 -15.90 -10.76
N SER A 139 -15.49 -17.04 -11.02
CA SER A 139 -15.12 -17.89 -12.16
C SER A 139 -15.19 -17.15 -13.51
N PRO A 140 -14.20 -17.28 -14.40
CA PRO A 140 -14.21 -16.59 -15.69
C PRO A 140 -15.29 -17.16 -16.65
N PRO A 141 -15.78 -16.37 -17.62
CA PRO A 141 -15.49 -14.95 -17.82
C PRO A 141 -16.15 -14.08 -16.74
N HIS A 142 -15.47 -13.01 -16.32
CA HIS A 142 -16.00 -12.04 -15.37
C HIS A 142 -15.82 -10.63 -15.91
N ALA A 143 -16.93 -9.93 -16.12
CA ALA A 143 -16.96 -8.55 -16.59
C ALA A 143 -17.30 -7.64 -15.43
N VAL A 144 -16.52 -6.57 -15.26
CA VAL A 144 -16.71 -5.56 -14.23
C VAL A 144 -17.30 -4.31 -14.88
N ARG A 145 -18.50 -3.96 -14.45
CA ARG A 145 -19.18 -2.70 -14.79
C ARG A 145 -19.15 -1.75 -13.60
N THR A 146 -19.28 -2.26 -12.38
CA THR A 146 -19.29 -1.46 -11.15
C THR A 146 -18.21 -1.94 -10.19
N LEU A 147 -17.31 -1.03 -9.82
CA LEU A 147 -16.31 -1.19 -8.77
C LEU A 147 -16.75 -0.39 -7.54
N LEU A 148 -16.87 -1.06 -6.39
CA LEU A 148 -17.12 -0.41 -5.10
C LEU A 148 -15.82 -0.25 -4.32
N LEU A 149 -15.52 0.95 -3.86
CA LEU A 149 -14.38 1.24 -2.98
C LEU A 149 -14.85 1.32 -1.52
N THR A 150 -14.06 0.74 -0.62
CA THR A 150 -14.27 0.79 0.84
C THR A 150 -12.94 0.72 1.56
N ASN A 151 -12.83 1.29 2.77
CA ASN A 151 -11.67 1.12 3.62
C ASN A 151 -11.71 -0.29 4.21
N ASP A 152 -12.83 -0.58 4.88
CA ASP A 152 -13.08 -1.83 5.58
C ASP A 152 -14.29 -2.55 4.98
N LEU A 153 -14.09 -3.74 4.41
CA LEU A 153 -15.19 -4.58 3.94
C LEU A 153 -15.89 -5.27 5.13
N THR A 154 -16.90 -4.62 5.68
CA THR A 154 -17.78 -5.16 6.72
C THR A 154 -19.04 -5.81 6.13
N GLU A 155 -19.82 -6.55 6.94
CA GLU A 155 -21.07 -7.16 6.47
C GLU A 155 -22.09 -6.13 5.92
N PRO A 156 -22.30 -4.94 6.55
CA PRO A 156 -23.11 -3.88 5.97
C PRO A 156 -22.60 -3.37 4.62
N VAL A 157 -21.28 -3.28 4.42
CA VAL A 157 -20.68 -2.86 3.14
C VAL A 157 -20.87 -3.92 2.08
N MET A 158 -20.72 -5.21 2.43
CA MET A 158 -21.01 -6.32 1.50
C MET A 158 -22.48 -6.29 1.06
N GLU A 159 -23.41 -6.08 1.99
CA GLU A 159 -24.84 -5.99 1.65
C GLU A 159 -25.13 -4.78 0.74
N GLU A 160 -24.49 -3.64 0.99
CA GLU A 160 -24.53 -2.49 0.07
C GLU A 160 -23.98 -2.85 -1.32
N ALA A 161 -22.86 -3.55 -1.41
CA ALA A 161 -22.25 -3.96 -2.67
C ALA A 161 -23.18 -4.86 -3.49
N VAL A 162 -23.85 -5.81 -2.84
CA VAL A 162 -24.88 -6.66 -3.46
C VAL A 162 -26.05 -5.81 -3.96
N GLN A 163 -26.59 -4.92 -3.13
CA GLN A 163 -27.71 -4.04 -3.49
C GLN A 163 -27.38 -3.11 -4.66
N LYS A 164 -26.15 -2.60 -4.70
CA LYS A 164 -25.65 -1.72 -5.78
C LYS A 164 -25.18 -2.48 -7.01
N ASN A 165 -25.28 -3.82 -7.03
CA ASN A 165 -24.81 -4.68 -8.12
C ASN A 165 -23.35 -4.39 -8.48
N ALA A 166 -22.47 -4.34 -7.45
CA ALA A 166 -21.04 -4.27 -7.65
C ALA A 166 -20.51 -5.61 -8.21
N ASP A 167 -19.61 -5.56 -9.18
CA ASP A 167 -18.98 -6.74 -9.76
C ASP A 167 -17.59 -6.99 -9.16
N LEU A 168 -16.99 -5.96 -8.57
CA LEU A 168 -15.71 -5.96 -7.87
C LEU A 168 -15.80 -5.01 -6.68
N ILE A 169 -15.24 -5.43 -5.55
CA ILE A 169 -14.98 -4.58 -4.38
C ILE A 169 -13.47 -4.38 -4.28
N LEU A 170 -13.02 -3.13 -4.22
CA LEU A 170 -11.69 -2.77 -3.76
C LEU A 170 -11.81 -2.37 -2.28
N SER A 171 -11.34 -3.25 -1.41
CA SER A 171 -11.25 -3.02 0.03
C SER A 171 -9.83 -2.55 0.33
N TYR A 172 -9.65 -1.40 0.98
CA TYR A 172 -8.32 -0.90 1.33
C TYR A 172 -7.60 -1.91 2.24
N HIS A 173 -8.27 -2.32 3.31
CA HIS A 173 -7.83 -3.39 4.18
C HIS A 173 -8.23 -4.76 3.63
N PRO A 174 -7.34 -5.76 3.68
CA PRO A 174 -7.62 -7.09 3.17
C PRO A 174 -8.58 -7.84 4.12
N PRO A 175 -9.82 -8.17 3.70
CA PRO A 175 -10.75 -8.93 4.54
C PRO A 175 -10.23 -10.34 4.82
N ILE A 176 -9.47 -10.92 3.88
CA ILE A 176 -8.66 -12.12 4.09
C ILE A 176 -7.24 -11.66 4.41
N PHE A 177 -6.93 -11.41 5.68
CA PHE A 177 -5.57 -11.04 6.09
C PHE A 177 -4.73 -12.28 6.45
N ALA A 178 -5.29 -13.16 7.29
CA ALA A 178 -4.69 -14.44 7.61
C ALA A 178 -5.24 -15.56 6.70
N PRO A 179 -4.43 -16.58 6.35
CA PRO A 179 -4.89 -17.70 5.55
C PRO A 179 -6.10 -18.42 6.15
N LEU A 180 -7.18 -18.54 5.36
CA LEU A 180 -8.37 -19.29 5.74
C LEU A 180 -8.16 -20.78 5.49
N LYS A 181 -8.20 -21.59 6.55
CA LYS A 181 -8.13 -23.06 6.42
C LYS A 181 -9.42 -23.67 5.87
N ARG A 182 -10.55 -22.98 6.03
CA ARG A 182 -11.89 -23.36 5.59
C ARG A 182 -12.70 -22.11 5.29
N VAL A 183 -13.68 -22.23 4.39
CA VAL A 183 -14.67 -21.19 4.10
C VAL A 183 -16.05 -21.75 4.43
N THR A 184 -16.62 -21.30 5.55
CA THR A 184 -17.91 -21.75 6.08
C THR A 184 -18.73 -20.55 6.55
N TRP A 185 -20.02 -20.71 6.86
CA TRP A 185 -20.87 -19.61 7.32
C TRP A 185 -20.61 -19.15 8.78
N ARG A 186 -19.46 -19.50 9.37
CA ARG A 186 -19.22 -19.39 10.81
C ARG A 186 -18.75 -18.01 11.25
N THR A 187 -17.68 -17.50 10.65
CA THR A 187 -17.10 -16.20 10.99
C THR A 187 -17.54 -15.14 9.99
N TRP A 188 -17.58 -13.88 10.42
CA TRP A 188 -17.99 -12.79 9.54
C TRP A 188 -17.07 -12.68 8.31
N LYS A 189 -15.74 -12.84 8.47
CA LYS A 189 -14.78 -12.86 7.35
C LYS A 189 -15.07 -13.99 6.36
N GLU A 190 -15.35 -15.21 6.83
CA GLU A 190 -15.74 -16.31 5.94
C GLU A 190 -17.08 -16.03 5.24
N ARG A 191 -18.06 -15.43 5.94
CA ARG A 191 -19.34 -15.04 5.33
C ARG A 191 -19.19 -14.00 4.23
N LEU A 192 -18.25 -13.05 4.36
CA LEU A 192 -17.92 -12.12 3.27
C LEU A 192 -17.45 -12.87 2.02
N VAL A 193 -16.58 -13.87 2.18
CA VAL A 193 -16.11 -14.68 1.05
C VAL A 193 -17.24 -15.50 0.45
N VAL A 194 -18.06 -16.16 1.27
CA VAL A 194 -19.23 -16.93 0.77
C VAL A 194 -20.16 -16.01 -0.01
N ARG A 195 -20.50 -14.83 0.53
CA ARG A 195 -21.39 -13.86 -0.14
C ARG A 195 -20.80 -13.34 -1.44
N ALA A 196 -19.51 -13.02 -1.45
CA ALA A 196 -18.82 -12.60 -2.66
C ALA A 196 -18.93 -13.66 -3.76
N LEU A 197 -18.71 -14.94 -3.42
CA LEU A 197 -18.82 -16.04 -4.39
C LEU A 197 -20.26 -16.28 -4.86
N GLU A 198 -21.24 -16.30 -3.95
CA GLU A 198 -22.66 -16.47 -4.28
C GLU A 198 -23.19 -15.39 -5.22
N HIS A 199 -22.71 -14.15 -5.04
CA HIS A 199 -23.10 -13.01 -5.86
C HIS A 199 -22.13 -12.71 -7.01
N ARG A 200 -21.10 -13.55 -7.19
CA ARG A 200 -20.04 -13.38 -8.20
C ARG A 200 -19.35 -12.01 -8.14
N ILE A 201 -19.08 -11.51 -6.94
CA ILE A 201 -18.38 -10.25 -6.69
C ILE A 201 -16.90 -10.57 -6.43
N GLY A 202 -15.99 -9.94 -7.17
CA GLY A 202 -14.56 -10.03 -6.88
C GLY A 202 -14.18 -9.21 -5.65
N ILE A 203 -13.11 -9.60 -4.96
CA ILE A 203 -12.51 -8.79 -3.89
C ILE A 203 -11.04 -8.57 -4.20
N TYR A 204 -10.64 -7.31 -4.31
CA TYR A 204 -9.26 -6.87 -4.49
C TYR A 204 -8.84 -5.98 -3.31
N SER A 205 -7.58 -6.09 -2.88
CA SER A 205 -7.04 -5.28 -1.78
C SER A 205 -5.63 -4.78 -2.10
N PRO A 206 -5.40 -3.46 -2.20
CA PRO A 206 -4.06 -2.93 -2.44
C PRO A 206 -3.24 -2.68 -1.16
N HIS A 207 -3.91 -2.36 -0.05
CA HIS A 207 -3.34 -2.11 1.29
C HIS A 207 -1.99 -1.37 1.25
N THR A 208 -0.91 -1.97 1.75
CA THR A 208 0.39 -1.30 1.88
C THR A 208 1.02 -0.89 0.55
N ALA A 209 0.65 -1.51 -0.58
CA ALA A 209 1.10 -1.01 -1.89
C ALA A 209 0.61 0.44 -2.15
N TYR A 210 -0.59 0.78 -1.67
CA TYR A 210 -1.14 2.13 -1.78
C TYR A 210 -0.62 3.06 -0.67
N ASP A 211 -0.13 2.53 0.45
CA ASP A 211 0.65 3.32 1.42
C ASP A 211 1.98 3.80 0.82
N ALA A 212 2.60 2.95 -0.01
CA ALA A 212 3.93 3.16 -0.54
C ALA A 212 4.01 4.28 -1.58
N VAL A 213 3.02 4.38 -2.48
CA VAL A 213 3.13 5.18 -3.71
C VAL A 213 3.14 6.70 -3.46
N PRO A 214 3.78 7.49 -4.35
CA PRO A 214 3.88 8.94 -4.19
C PRO A 214 2.53 9.66 -4.11
N HIS A 215 1.50 9.12 -4.76
CA HIS A 215 0.13 9.64 -4.82
C HIS A 215 -0.84 8.80 -3.98
N GLY A 216 -0.31 8.11 -2.96
CA GLY A 216 -1.04 7.23 -2.06
C GLY A 216 -1.61 7.92 -0.82
N VAL A 217 -2.09 7.12 0.14
CA VAL A 217 -2.79 7.63 1.33
C VAL A 217 -1.90 8.55 2.19
N ASN A 218 -0.61 8.26 2.31
CA ASN A 218 0.30 9.08 3.12
C ASN A 218 0.52 10.47 2.50
N ASN A 219 0.52 10.55 1.16
CA ASN A 219 0.58 11.83 0.46
C ASN A 219 -0.75 12.58 0.49
N TRP A 220 -1.88 11.86 0.52
CA TRP A 220 -3.18 12.49 0.79
C TRP A 220 -3.20 13.08 2.20
N LEU A 221 -2.81 12.31 3.22
CA LEU A 221 -2.78 12.72 4.63
C LEU A 221 -1.86 13.93 4.88
N SER A 222 -0.71 13.99 4.18
CA SER A 222 0.24 15.12 4.31
C SER A 222 -0.37 16.47 3.91
N LYS A 223 -1.40 16.49 3.04
CA LYS A 223 -2.11 17.72 2.67
C LYS A 223 -2.74 18.41 3.87
N GLY A 224 -3.07 17.66 4.94
CA GLY A 224 -3.56 18.19 6.21
C GLY A 224 -2.53 19.01 6.99
N LEU A 225 -1.23 18.94 6.67
CA LEU A 225 -0.19 19.75 7.28
C LEU A 225 -0.09 21.16 6.66
N GLY A 226 -0.49 21.29 5.39
CA GLY A 226 -0.30 22.48 4.56
C GLY A 226 0.80 22.29 3.51
N ALA A 227 1.35 23.38 2.98
CA ALA A 227 2.41 23.32 1.98
C ALA A 227 3.72 22.75 2.58
N CYS A 228 4.17 21.61 2.05
CA CYS A 228 5.39 20.94 2.48
C CYS A 228 6.05 20.17 1.32
N THR A 229 7.35 19.91 1.45
CA THR A 229 8.00 18.82 0.70
C THR A 229 7.90 17.52 1.49
N SER A 230 7.87 16.38 0.83
CA SER A 230 7.78 15.08 1.49
C SER A 230 8.70 14.04 0.88
N VAL A 231 9.35 13.24 1.72
CA VAL A 231 10.13 12.06 1.33
C VAL A 231 9.65 10.82 2.11
N PRO A 232 9.75 9.61 1.56
CA PRO A 232 9.41 8.39 2.29
C PRO A 232 10.31 8.21 3.53
N LEU A 233 9.75 7.71 4.64
CA LEU A 233 10.52 7.37 5.85
C LEU A 233 11.31 6.07 5.64
N HIS A 234 10.65 5.06 5.06
CA HIS A 234 11.27 3.80 4.68
C HIS A 234 11.14 3.62 3.16
N PRO A 235 12.13 4.06 2.37
CA PRO A 235 12.05 4.00 0.91
C PRO A 235 11.97 2.55 0.40
N SER A 236 11.06 2.29 -0.53
CA SER A 236 10.96 1.01 -1.22
C SER A 236 12.19 0.80 -2.12
N THR A 237 12.54 -0.45 -2.35
CA THR A 237 13.56 -0.81 -3.34
C THR A 237 12.93 -1.04 -4.71
N ALA A 238 13.70 -0.83 -5.78
CA ALA A 238 13.26 -1.15 -7.12
C ALA A 238 12.96 -2.66 -7.25
N PRO A 239 12.02 -3.08 -8.13
CA PRO A 239 11.65 -4.49 -8.26
C PRO A 239 12.84 -5.36 -8.70
N SER A 240 13.73 -4.83 -9.53
CA SER A 240 14.93 -5.49 -10.05
C SER A 240 16.21 -4.72 -9.72
N HIS A 241 17.35 -5.42 -9.78
CA HIS A 241 18.66 -4.78 -9.77
C HIS A 241 18.87 -3.96 -11.06
N PRO A 242 19.72 -2.90 -11.04
CA PRO A 242 20.01 -2.10 -12.23
C PRO A 242 20.73 -2.92 -13.31
N THR A 243 21.45 -3.95 -12.88
CA THR A 243 22.14 -4.94 -13.70
C THR A 243 21.58 -6.32 -13.38
N GLU A 244 21.49 -7.21 -14.36
CA GLU A 244 21.02 -8.59 -14.13
C GLU A 244 21.92 -9.31 -13.10
N GLY A 245 21.31 -10.19 -12.29
CA GLY A 245 21.98 -10.90 -11.20
C GLY A 245 21.74 -10.27 -9.81
N THR A 246 22.05 -11.04 -8.78
CA THR A 246 21.93 -10.68 -7.35
C THR A 246 23.29 -10.50 -6.67
N HIS A 247 24.34 -11.05 -7.27
CA HIS A 247 25.70 -11.03 -6.75
C HIS A 247 26.64 -10.52 -7.82
N ARG A 248 27.75 -9.93 -7.39
CA ARG A 248 28.89 -9.61 -8.22
C ARG A 248 30.10 -10.37 -7.70
N VAL A 249 30.80 -11.04 -8.60
CA VAL A 249 32.05 -11.73 -8.31
C VAL A 249 33.14 -10.98 -9.04
N GLU A 250 34.14 -10.52 -8.30
CA GLU A 250 35.30 -9.83 -8.82
C GLU A 250 36.57 -10.57 -8.38
N PHE A 251 37.51 -10.81 -9.31
CA PHE A 251 38.80 -11.41 -8.96
C PHE A 251 39.90 -10.95 -9.93
N CYS A 252 41.14 -10.96 -9.46
CA CYS A 252 42.32 -10.66 -10.28
C CYS A 252 43.12 -11.94 -10.56
N ALA A 253 43.54 -12.09 -11.80
CA ALA A 253 44.27 -13.26 -12.29
C ALA A 253 45.39 -12.85 -13.26
N ASP A 254 46.49 -13.59 -13.28
CA ASP A 254 47.52 -13.41 -14.29
C ASP A 254 47.00 -13.83 -15.67
N THR A 255 47.33 -13.07 -16.71
CA THR A 255 46.87 -13.33 -18.07
C THR A 255 47.53 -14.60 -18.63
N THR A 256 46.84 -15.73 -18.49
CA THR A 256 47.35 -17.07 -18.86
C THR A 256 46.27 -17.87 -19.61
N GLU A 257 46.67 -18.91 -20.34
CA GLU A 257 45.76 -19.87 -21.00
C GLU A 257 44.76 -20.53 -20.02
N ARG A 258 45.16 -20.62 -18.74
CA ARG A 258 44.30 -21.12 -17.65
C ARG A 258 43.14 -20.17 -17.36
N LEU A 259 43.37 -18.85 -17.39
CA LEU A 259 42.32 -17.85 -17.19
C LEU A 259 41.26 -17.93 -18.30
N GLU A 260 41.69 -18.07 -19.56
CA GLU A 260 40.77 -18.22 -20.69
C GLU A 260 39.87 -19.47 -20.56
N THR A 261 40.45 -20.58 -20.06
CA THR A 261 39.70 -21.81 -19.78
C THR A 261 38.68 -21.65 -18.64
N VAL A 262 39.01 -20.85 -17.62
CA VAL A 262 38.07 -20.57 -16.51
C VAL A 262 36.95 -19.64 -16.99
N LEU A 263 37.29 -18.60 -17.77
CA LEU A 263 36.32 -17.65 -18.31
C LEU A 263 35.33 -18.31 -19.28
N SER A 264 35.77 -19.25 -20.11
CA SER A 264 34.88 -19.99 -21.00
C SER A 264 33.86 -20.82 -20.22
N LYS A 265 34.32 -21.57 -19.20
CA LYS A 265 33.45 -22.33 -18.30
C LYS A 265 32.46 -21.45 -17.55
N ILE A 266 32.90 -20.30 -17.04
CA ILE A 266 32.03 -19.33 -16.35
C ILE A 266 30.94 -18.80 -17.28
N LYS A 267 31.28 -18.51 -18.53
CA LYS A 267 30.33 -18.00 -19.53
C LYS A 267 29.24 -19.01 -19.88
N ASP A 268 29.53 -20.30 -19.75
CA ASP A 268 28.57 -21.38 -20.00
C ASP A 268 27.62 -21.64 -18.81
N ILE A 269 27.87 -21.03 -17.64
CA ILE A 269 26.98 -21.14 -16.48
C ILE A 269 25.70 -20.31 -16.74
N PRO A 270 24.50 -20.93 -16.68
CA PRO A 270 23.24 -20.19 -16.78
C PRO A 270 23.12 -19.14 -15.67
N GLU A 271 22.53 -17.99 -15.98
CA GLU A 271 22.34 -16.89 -15.02
C GLU A 271 23.65 -16.23 -14.52
N VAL A 272 24.72 -16.33 -15.32
CA VAL A 272 25.85 -15.39 -15.30
C VAL A 272 25.58 -14.27 -16.29
N PHE A 273 25.78 -13.05 -15.84
CA PHE A 273 25.49 -11.81 -16.55
C PHE A 273 26.70 -10.87 -16.48
N CYS A 274 26.81 -9.94 -17.44
CA CYS A 274 27.77 -8.84 -17.38
C CYS A 274 29.23 -9.26 -17.11
N LEU A 275 29.69 -10.41 -17.64
CA LEU A 275 31.08 -10.82 -17.54
C LEU A 275 31.97 -9.85 -18.32
N THR A 276 32.87 -9.18 -17.61
CA THR A 276 33.79 -8.16 -18.12
C THR A 276 35.20 -8.45 -17.63
N THR A 277 36.18 -8.13 -18.46
CA THR A 277 37.60 -8.25 -18.13
C THR A 277 38.29 -6.92 -18.39
N LEU A 278 39.15 -6.49 -17.48
CA LEU A 278 39.90 -5.25 -17.56
C LEU A 278 41.37 -5.51 -17.21
N PRO A 279 42.33 -5.07 -18.03
CA PRO A 279 43.75 -5.15 -17.67
C PRO A 279 44.05 -4.17 -16.53
N VAL A 280 44.75 -4.63 -15.51
CA VAL A 280 45.13 -3.84 -14.32
C VAL A 280 46.60 -4.11 -14.00
N ARG A 281 47.33 -3.07 -13.59
CA ARG A 281 48.68 -3.24 -13.03
C ARG A 281 48.60 -3.27 -11.51
N VAL A 282 49.01 -4.37 -10.92
CA VAL A 282 49.10 -4.55 -9.46
C VAL A 282 50.55 -4.89 -9.14
N ASP A 283 51.18 -4.10 -8.26
CA ASP A 283 52.58 -4.27 -7.84
C ASP A 283 53.61 -4.35 -9.00
N GLY A 284 53.30 -3.74 -10.14
CA GLY A 284 54.17 -3.70 -11.32
C GLY A 284 53.96 -4.86 -12.32
N GLU A 285 53.09 -5.82 -12.02
CA GLU A 285 52.74 -6.93 -12.93
C GLU A 285 51.41 -6.67 -13.64
N GLU A 286 51.29 -7.10 -14.90
CA GLU A 286 50.04 -7.02 -15.67
C GLU A 286 49.12 -8.19 -15.32
N GLN A 287 48.01 -7.87 -14.67
CA GLN A 287 46.95 -8.80 -14.32
C GLN A 287 45.66 -8.44 -15.05
N THR A 288 44.73 -9.38 -15.12
CA THR A 288 43.37 -9.17 -15.60
C THR A 288 42.42 -9.20 -14.42
N ARG A 289 41.69 -8.09 -14.20
CA ARG A 289 40.54 -8.05 -13.30
C ARG A 289 39.32 -8.55 -14.04
N VAL A 290 38.69 -9.58 -13.51
CA VAL A 290 37.43 -10.14 -14.00
C VAL A 290 36.31 -9.65 -13.10
N SER A 291 35.19 -9.21 -13.67
CA SER A 291 33.97 -8.84 -12.95
C SER A 291 32.78 -9.45 -13.66
N LEU A 292 31.93 -10.15 -12.93
CA LEU A 292 30.67 -10.71 -13.43
C LEU A 292 29.56 -10.52 -12.41
N ASN A 293 28.33 -10.47 -12.89
CA ASN A 293 27.15 -10.60 -12.05
C ASN A 293 26.53 -11.98 -12.21
N CYS A 294 25.87 -12.47 -11.18
CA CYS A 294 25.20 -13.78 -11.24
C CYS A 294 24.03 -13.89 -10.25
N SER A 295 23.13 -14.84 -10.49
CA SER A 295 22.11 -15.22 -9.50
C SER A 295 22.75 -15.96 -8.32
N GLN A 296 22.01 -16.10 -7.20
CA GLN A 296 22.48 -16.90 -6.06
C GLN A 296 22.81 -18.35 -6.45
N LYS A 297 22.07 -18.92 -7.43
CA LYS A 297 22.32 -20.28 -7.92
C LYS A 297 23.62 -20.34 -8.71
N ALA A 298 23.79 -19.45 -9.69
CA ALA A 298 25.00 -19.36 -10.50
C ALA A 298 26.25 -19.01 -9.67
N LEU A 299 26.09 -18.23 -8.59
CA LEU A 299 27.18 -17.93 -7.66
C LEU A 299 27.83 -19.21 -7.10
N LEU A 300 27.03 -20.20 -6.71
CA LEU A 300 27.54 -21.45 -6.15
C LEU A 300 28.40 -22.21 -7.18
N GLU A 301 27.99 -22.20 -8.45
CA GLU A 301 28.73 -22.83 -9.55
C GLU A 301 30.02 -22.07 -9.88
N VAL A 302 29.95 -20.74 -9.94
CA VAL A 302 31.12 -19.86 -10.17
C VAL A 302 32.15 -20.05 -9.05
N VAL A 303 31.72 -20.01 -7.79
CA VAL A 303 32.60 -20.20 -6.64
C VAL A 303 33.22 -21.59 -6.64
N ALA A 304 32.46 -22.63 -6.98
CA ALA A 304 32.98 -23.99 -7.10
C ALA A 304 34.08 -24.08 -8.17
N LEU A 305 33.90 -23.44 -9.33
CA LEU A 305 34.94 -23.37 -10.36
C LEU A 305 36.18 -22.61 -9.89
N LEU A 306 36.01 -21.43 -9.30
CA LEU A 306 37.11 -20.60 -8.82
C LEU A 306 37.90 -21.29 -7.70
N SER A 307 37.23 -22.09 -6.86
CA SER A 307 37.87 -22.86 -5.78
C SER A 307 38.84 -23.94 -6.26
N GLN A 308 38.79 -24.33 -7.54
CA GLN A 308 39.74 -25.27 -8.12
C GLN A 308 41.14 -24.66 -8.29
N ASP A 309 41.24 -23.32 -8.23
CA ASP A 309 42.50 -22.57 -8.24
C ASP A 309 42.63 -21.76 -6.95
N SER A 310 43.58 -22.17 -6.10
CA SER A 310 43.78 -21.54 -4.79
C SER A 310 44.15 -20.06 -4.85
N LEU A 311 44.79 -19.59 -5.94
CA LEU A 311 45.19 -18.18 -6.08
C LEU A 311 44.01 -17.32 -6.52
N LEU A 312 43.19 -17.81 -7.45
CA LEU A 312 41.97 -17.13 -7.89
C LEU A 312 40.99 -16.99 -6.73
N TYR A 313 40.77 -18.08 -6.00
CA TYR A 313 39.84 -18.10 -4.87
C TYR A 313 40.22 -17.11 -3.76
N GLN A 314 41.52 -17.03 -3.41
CA GLN A 314 42.00 -16.09 -2.38
C GLN A 314 41.85 -14.62 -2.77
N ARG A 315 41.80 -14.32 -4.07
CA ARG A 315 41.65 -12.96 -4.63
C ARG A 315 40.22 -12.68 -5.11
N THR A 316 39.26 -13.53 -4.77
CA THR A 316 37.86 -13.37 -5.17
C THR A 316 37.10 -12.58 -4.10
N GLU A 317 36.52 -11.47 -4.51
CA GLU A 317 35.54 -10.70 -3.76
C GLU A 317 34.13 -11.02 -4.27
N ILE A 318 33.20 -11.26 -3.35
CA ILE A 318 31.79 -11.51 -3.66
C ILE A 318 30.96 -10.42 -2.98
N LEU A 319 30.26 -9.64 -3.78
CA LEU A 319 29.42 -8.55 -3.32
C LEU A 319 27.95 -8.91 -3.57
N LEU A 320 27.11 -8.79 -2.53
CA LEU A 320 25.66 -8.80 -2.72
C LEU A 320 25.24 -7.49 -3.37
N LEU A 321 24.61 -7.56 -4.55
CA LEU A 321 24.08 -6.38 -5.21
C LEU A 321 22.87 -5.86 -4.43
N GLN A 322 22.82 -4.56 -4.21
CA GLN A 322 21.65 -3.92 -3.62
C GLN A 322 20.71 -3.42 -4.71
N LYS A 323 19.40 -3.53 -4.46
CA LYS A 323 18.39 -2.91 -5.32
C LYS A 323 18.39 -1.39 -5.03
N PRO A 324 18.37 -0.53 -6.05
CA PRO A 324 18.35 0.91 -5.82
C PRO A 324 17.07 1.29 -5.08
N LEU A 325 17.15 2.33 -4.25
CA LEU A 325 15.98 2.89 -3.60
C LEU A 325 15.14 3.68 -4.60
N LEU A 326 13.82 3.60 -4.45
CA LEU A 326 12.86 4.42 -5.18
C LEU A 326 12.64 5.72 -4.37
N PRO A 327 13.10 6.88 -4.87
CA PRO A 327 13.21 8.10 -4.04
C PRO A 327 11.88 8.68 -3.56
N HIS A 328 10.76 8.30 -4.19
CA HIS A 328 9.43 8.84 -3.87
C HIS A 328 8.44 7.77 -3.39
N THR A 329 8.88 6.52 -3.28
CA THR A 329 8.05 5.38 -2.95
C THR A 329 8.56 4.74 -1.67
N GLY A 330 7.67 4.39 -0.74
CA GLY A 330 8.05 3.82 0.55
C GLY A 330 7.01 4.06 1.63
N MET A 331 7.20 3.49 2.82
CA MET A 331 6.29 3.67 3.95
C MET A 331 6.50 5.00 4.65
N GLY A 332 5.39 5.59 5.12
CA GLY A 332 5.34 6.86 5.84
C GLY A 332 5.94 8.04 5.06
N ARG A 333 5.84 9.26 5.62
CA ARG A 333 6.44 10.46 5.02
C ARG A 333 7.09 11.32 6.09
N LEU A 334 8.29 11.82 5.80
CA LEU A 334 8.85 12.97 6.49
C LEU A 334 8.51 14.22 5.68
N CYS A 335 7.67 15.05 6.23
CA CYS A 335 7.22 16.30 5.65
C CYS A 335 7.99 17.47 6.25
N THR A 336 8.61 18.29 5.40
CA THR A 336 9.20 19.57 5.80
C THR A 336 8.31 20.69 5.30
N LEU A 337 7.66 21.39 6.24
CA LEU A 337 6.75 22.49 5.91
C LEU A 337 7.53 23.62 5.23
N SER A 338 6.92 24.27 4.24
CA SER A 338 7.53 25.44 3.58
C SER A 338 7.78 26.55 4.59
N GLU A 339 6.78 26.86 5.42
CA GLU A 339 6.86 27.78 6.55
C GLU A 339 6.49 27.04 7.85
N PRO A 340 7.24 27.23 8.96
CA PRO A 340 6.82 26.68 10.25
C PRO A 340 5.42 27.15 10.64
N ALA A 341 4.64 26.27 11.25
CA ALA A 341 3.31 26.60 11.78
C ALA A 341 3.21 26.15 13.24
N SER A 342 2.32 26.78 14.03
CA SER A 342 2.10 26.35 15.41
C SER A 342 1.47 24.96 15.46
N LEU A 343 1.71 24.23 16.55
CA LEU A 343 1.08 22.93 16.78
C LEU A 343 -0.45 23.06 16.79
N SER A 344 -1.00 24.15 17.32
CA SER A 344 -2.43 24.47 17.28
C SER A 344 -2.96 24.62 15.84
N ASP A 345 -2.27 25.39 15.00
CA ASP A 345 -2.69 25.59 13.60
C ASP A 345 -2.67 24.28 12.82
N ILE A 346 -1.63 23.47 13.01
CA ILE A 346 -1.54 22.15 12.36
C ILE A 346 -2.66 21.22 12.82
N THR A 347 -2.97 21.23 14.13
CA THR A 347 -4.07 20.42 14.68
C THR A 347 -5.40 20.79 14.03
N GLU A 348 -5.69 22.09 13.86
CA GLU A 348 -6.92 22.54 13.20
C GLU A 348 -6.95 22.25 11.69
N ARG A 349 -5.80 22.34 11.00
CA ARG A 349 -5.70 21.93 9.59
C ARG A 349 -5.96 20.43 9.42
N ILE A 350 -5.41 19.58 10.29
CA ILE A 350 -5.64 18.13 10.27
C ILE A 350 -7.11 17.81 10.55
N LYS A 351 -7.72 18.41 11.58
CA LYS A 351 -9.16 18.27 11.85
C LYS A 351 -10.00 18.65 10.64
N SER A 352 -9.70 19.78 10.01
CA SER A 352 -10.40 20.25 8.82
C SER A 352 -10.24 19.31 7.63
N HIS A 353 -9.01 18.82 7.39
CA HIS A 353 -8.69 17.91 6.30
C HIS A 353 -9.39 16.56 6.45
N LEU A 354 -9.33 15.97 7.65
CA LEU A 354 -9.95 14.68 7.97
C LEU A 354 -11.45 14.79 8.28
N LYS A 355 -11.98 16.03 8.39
CA LYS A 355 -13.36 16.34 8.79
C LYS A 355 -13.73 15.75 10.15
N LEU A 356 -12.80 15.82 11.10
CA LEU A 356 -12.96 15.31 12.45
C LEU A 356 -13.27 16.46 13.43
N PRO A 357 -14.27 16.29 14.32
CA PRO A 357 -14.55 17.28 15.36
C PRO A 357 -13.46 17.32 16.44
N HIS A 358 -12.79 16.19 16.67
CA HIS A 358 -11.79 16.00 17.70
C HIS A 358 -10.63 15.14 17.17
N VAL A 359 -9.44 15.39 17.72
CA VAL A 359 -8.24 14.55 17.56
C VAL A 359 -7.57 14.43 18.93
N ARG A 360 -6.72 13.42 19.10
CA ARG A 360 -5.96 13.23 20.34
C ARG A 360 -4.57 13.82 20.15
N LEU A 361 -4.18 14.73 21.03
CA LEU A 361 -2.88 15.40 20.97
C LEU A 361 -2.09 15.11 22.25
N ALA A 362 -0.87 14.63 22.08
CA ALA A 362 0.15 14.61 23.12
C ALA A 362 1.22 15.66 22.78
N VAL A 363 1.48 16.58 23.71
CA VAL A 363 2.46 17.67 23.51
C VAL A 363 3.82 17.20 24.00
N GLY A 364 4.85 17.37 23.17
CA GLY A 364 6.23 16.98 23.52
C GLY A 364 6.76 17.71 24.75
N THR A 365 7.68 17.08 25.48
CA THR A 365 8.32 17.67 26.67
C THR A 365 8.99 19.00 26.31
N GLY A 366 8.65 20.06 27.05
CA GLY A 366 9.15 21.42 26.79
C GLY A 366 8.48 22.14 25.62
N LYS A 367 7.42 21.57 25.03
CA LYS A 367 6.61 22.20 23.98
C LYS A 367 5.28 22.71 24.53
N THR A 368 4.64 23.58 23.76
CA THR A 368 3.33 24.17 23.98
C THR A 368 2.53 24.12 22.67
N LEU A 369 1.25 24.48 22.71
CA LEU A 369 0.41 24.57 21.51
C LEU A 369 0.91 25.62 20.49
N ASP A 370 1.64 26.63 20.97
CA ASP A 370 2.24 27.68 20.14
C ASP A 370 3.63 27.30 19.60
N SER A 371 4.17 26.16 20.03
CA SER A 371 5.49 25.72 19.57
C SER A 371 5.51 25.49 18.06
N PRO A 372 6.56 25.95 17.35
CA PRO A 372 6.64 25.80 15.91
C PRO A 372 6.93 24.35 15.52
N VAL A 373 6.27 23.89 14.46
CA VAL A 373 6.50 22.62 13.79
C VAL A 373 7.04 22.92 12.39
N LYS A 374 8.24 22.44 12.08
CA LYS A 374 8.87 22.54 10.76
C LYS A 374 8.97 21.18 10.09
N LYS A 375 9.24 20.11 10.85
CA LYS A 375 9.28 18.73 10.39
C LYS A 375 8.18 17.91 11.04
N ALA A 376 7.36 17.25 10.22
CA ALA A 376 6.34 16.32 10.70
C ALA A 376 6.57 14.95 10.03
N ALA A 377 6.68 13.89 10.82
CA ALA A 377 6.70 12.53 10.34
C ALA A 377 5.28 11.95 10.41
N LEU A 378 4.82 11.28 9.36
CA LEU A 378 3.48 10.73 9.31
C LEU A 378 3.43 9.33 8.72
N CYS A 379 2.44 8.57 9.16
CA CYS A 379 2.05 7.29 8.60
C CYS A 379 0.56 7.08 8.87
N ALA A 380 -0.26 6.95 7.84
CA ALA A 380 -1.66 6.55 7.99
C ALA A 380 -1.77 5.17 8.67
N GLY A 381 -2.92 4.90 9.29
CA GLY A 381 -3.17 3.65 10.02
C GLY A 381 -2.37 3.54 11.31
N SER A 382 -1.80 2.36 11.59
CA SER A 382 -0.98 2.09 12.78
C SER A 382 0.50 2.39 12.54
N GLY A 383 0.92 3.64 12.72
CA GLY A 383 2.25 4.14 12.33
C GLY A 383 3.39 3.93 13.32
N SER A 384 3.18 3.28 14.47
CA SER A 384 4.18 3.21 15.56
C SER A 384 5.56 2.73 15.09
N SER A 385 5.62 1.61 14.37
CA SER A 385 6.87 1.02 13.88
C SER A 385 7.54 1.88 12.82
N VAL A 386 6.75 2.52 11.97
CA VAL A 386 7.23 3.38 10.87
C VAL A 386 7.84 4.68 11.42
N LEU A 387 7.24 5.25 12.46
CA LEU A 387 7.63 6.54 13.04
C LEU A 387 8.73 6.42 14.10
N LYS A 388 8.98 5.22 14.63
CA LYS A 388 9.93 5.02 15.72
C LYS A 388 11.33 5.52 15.37
N GLY A 389 11.87 6.39 16.23
CA GLY A 389 13.23 6.93 16.10
C GLY A 389 13.42 8.00 15.02
N VAL A 390 12.34 8.50 14.41
CA VAL A 390 12.42 9.55 13.39
C VAL A 390 12.58 10.93 14.04
N GLU A 391 13.59 11.70 13.63
CA GLU A 391 13.73 13.08 14.11
C GLU A 391 12.71 14.02 13.46
N ALA A 392 11.68 14.41 14.21
CA ALA A 392 10.65 15.36 13.79
C ALA A 392 10.13 16.20 14.98
N ASP A 393 9.44 17.30 14.70
CA ASP A 393 8.75 18.10 15.72
C ASP A 393 7.38 17.50 16.08
N LEU A 394 6.79 16.78 15.11
CA LEU A 394 5.44 16.22 15.18
C LEU A 394 5.40 14.83 14.55
N TYR A 395 4.72 13.90 15.20
CA TYR A 395 4.23 12.65 14.64
C TYR A 395 2.74 12.73 14.37
N LEU A 396 2.31 12.26 13.19
CA LEU A 396 0.90 12.16 12.81
C LEU A 396 0.58 10.75 12.33
N THR A 397 -0.34 10.07 13.02
CA THR A 397 -0.79 8.73 12.64
C THR A 397 -2.22 8.47 13.10
N GLY A 398 -2.81 7.35 12.69
CA GLY A 398 -4.09 6.90 13.21
C GLY A 398 -3.92 6.42 14.64
N GLU A 399 -3.00 5.48 14.85
CA GLU A 399 -2.81 4.79 16.11
C GLU A 399 -1.33 4.70 16.53
N MET A 400 -1.11 4.86 17.83
CA MET A 400 0.19 4.64 18.46
C MET A 400 0.03 4.00 19.83
N SER A 401 0.93 3.07 20.19
CA SER A 401 0.88 2.43 21.50
C SER A 401 1.15 3.45 22.62
N HIS A 402 0.64 3.19 23.82
CA HIS A 402 0.83 4.12 24.95
C HIS A 402 2.32 4.40 25.24
N HIS A 403 3.15 3.36 25.22
CA HIS A 403 4.58 3.52 25.47
C HIS A 403 5.31 4.25 24.34
N ASP A 404 4.95 4.00 23.07
CA ASP A 404 5.54 4.74 21.95
C ASP A 404 5.16 6.23 21.99
N VAL A 405 3.94 6.58 22.44
CA VAL A 405 3.54 7.98 22.67
C VAL A 405 4.37 8.60 23.79
N LEU A 406 4.55 7.91 24.93
CA LEU A 406 5.37 8.40 26.04
C LEU A 406 6.82 8.64 25.60
N ASP A 407 7.40 7.71 24.85
CA ASP A 407 8.76 7.81 24.33
C ASP A 407 8.90 9.00 23.38
N ALA A 408 7.94 9.21 22.46
CA ALA A 408 7.95 10.37 21.56
C ALA A 408 7.88 11.69 22.36
N VAL A 409 6.96 11.78 23.32
CA VAL A 409 6.79 12.96 24.18
C VAL A 409 8.04 13.24 25.01
N ALA A 410 8.67 12.21 25.59
CA ALA A 410 9.91 12.36 26.36
C ALA A 410 11.05 12.93 25.50
N ASN A 411 11.08 12.58 24.21
CA ASN A 411 12.04 13.11 23.24
C ASN A 411 11.66 14.49 22.67
N GLY A 412 10.64 15.16 23.23
CA GLY A 412 10.21 16.50 22.80
C GLY A 412 9.39 16.51 21.50
N ILE A 413 8.96 15.34 21.02
CA ILE A 413 8.14 15.17 19.81
C ILE A 413 6.67 15.21 20.21
N SER A 414 5.87 16.06 19.56
CA SER A 414 4.41 16.05 19.76
C SER A 414 3.77 14.96 18.91
N VAL A 415 2.64 14.40 19.33
CA VAL A 415 1.95 13.31 18.62
C VAL A 415 0.49 13.65 18.44
N ILE A 416 0.00 13.59 17.19
CA ILE A 416 -1.43 13.68 16.86
C ILE A 416 -1.91 12.30 16.42
N LEU A 417 -2.93 11.79 17.11
CA LEU A 417 -3.62 10.55 16.78
C LEU A 417 -5.03 10.86 16.32
N CYS A 418 -5.39 10.29 15.17
CA CYS A 418 -6.66 10.55 14.49
C CYS A 418 -7.55 9.31 14.36
N GLU A 419 -7.20 8.19 15.00
CA GLU A 419 -7.80 6.87 14.81
C GLU A 419 -7.54 6.28 13.42
N HIS A 420 -7.56 4.95 13.31
CA HIS A 420 -7.04 4.20 12.16
C HIS A 420 -7.72 4.58 10.84
N SER A 421 -9.00 4.21 10.69
CA SER A 421 -9.77 4.38 9.45
C SER A 421 -9.92 5.85 9.07
N ASN A 422 -9.91 6.77 10.04
CA ASN A 422 -10.01 8.20 9.77
C ASN A 422 -8.77 8.78 9.07
N THR A 423 -7.59 8.19 9.25
CA THR A 423 -6.37 8.58 8.52
C THR A 423 -6.25 7.96 7.13
N GLU A 424 -7.25 7.20 6.68
CA GLU A 424 -7.19 6.45 5.42
C GLU A 424 -8.44 6.67 4.56
N ARG A 425 -9.63 6.50 5.14
CA ARG A 425 -10.91 6.45 4.41
C ARG A 425 -11.17 7.68 3.54
N GLY A 426 -10.70 8.85 3.96
CA GLY A 426 -10.86 10.08 3.18
C GLY A 426 -10.10 10.07 1.84
N PHE A 427 -9.02 9.29 1.73
CA PHE A 427 -8.26 9.09 0.49
C PHE A 427 -9.10 8.41 -0.59
N LEU A 428 -10.06 7.56 -0.23
CA LEU A 428 -10.87 6.81 -1.19
C LEU A 428 -11.62 7.72 -2.17
N SER A 429 -12.00 8.93 -1.77
CA SER A 429 -12.63 9.89 -2.68
C SER A 429 -11.66 10.38 -3.77
N GLU A 430 -10.41 10.65 -3.42
CA GLU A 430 -9.37 11.04 -4.38
C GLU A 430 -8.94 9.84 -5.24
N LEU A 431 -8.88 8.66 -4.63
CA LEU A 431 -8.63 7.40 -5.34
C LEU A 431 -9.70 7.12 -6.39
N ARG A 432 -11.00 7.31 -6.08
CA ARG A 432 -12.09 7.15 -7.05
C ARG A 432 -11.87 8.01 -8.29
N ASP A 433 -11.56 9.28 -8.08
CA ASP A 433 -11.39 10.24 -9.18
C ASP A 433 -10.15 9.88 -10.00
N THR A 434 -9.06 9.49 -9.33
CA THR A 434 -7.81 9.08 -9.97
C THR A 434 -7.97 7.78 -10.76
N LEU A 435 -8.61 6.76 -10.19
CA LEU A 435 -8.90 5.50 -10.88
C LEU A 435 -9.88 5.69 -12.04
N THR A 436 -10.82 6.62 -11.92
CA THR A 436 -11.74 6.92 -13.02
C THR A 436 -11.00 7.47 -14.23
N ILE A 437 -10.01 8.35 -14.01
CA ILE A 437 -9.13 8.85 -15.08
C ILE A 437 -8.24 7.73 -15.61
N HIS A 438 -7.57 7.00 -14.73
CA HIS A 438 -6.63 5.91 -15.06
C HIS A 438 -7.30 4.81 -15.90
N LEU A 439 -8.52 4.42 -15.52
CA LEU A 439 -9.33 3.43 -16.23
C LEU A 439 -10.13 4.03 -17.39
N GLN A 440 -9.84 5.28 -17.79
CA GLN A 440 -10.44 5.96 -18.94
C GLN A 440 -11.98 5.99 -18.89
N ASN A 441 -12.54 6.10 -17.69
CA ASN A 441 -13.97 6.07 -17.41
C ASN A 441 -14.68 4.82 -17.99
N LYS A 442 -13.95 3.70 -18.10
CA LYS A 442 -14.47 2.44 -18.65
C LYS A 442 -15.40 1.70 -17.69
N ILE A 443 -15.35 1.97 -16.39
CA ILE A 443 -16.23 1.33 -15.40
C ILE A 443 -16.79 2.39 -14.45
N ASN A 444 -17.90 2.07 -13.81
CA ASN A 444 -18.51 2.91 -12.78
C ASN A 444 -17.82 2.65 -11.44
N ILE A 445 -17.16 3.66 -10.86
CA ILE A 445 -16.51 3.55 -9.54
C ILE A 445 -17.34 4.29 -8.51
N ILE A 446 -17.75 3.59 -7.45
CA ILE A 446 -18.58 4.12 -6.37
C ILE A 446 -17.88 3.97 -5.02
N LEU A 447 -18.19 4.85 -4.07
CA LEU A 447 -17.75 4.73 -2.68
C LEU A 447 -18.85 4.05 -1.86
N SER A 448 -18.45 3.24 -0.90
CA SER A 448 -19.38 2.73 0.12
C SER A 448 -19.94 3.89 0.97
N GLU A 449 -21.24 3.87 1.21
CA GLU A 449 -21.93 4.74 2.16
C GLU A 449 -22.09 4.09 3.54
N LYS A 450 -21.85 2.78 3.64
CA LYS A 450 -21.92 2.02 4.89
C LYS A 450 -20.60 1.99 5.64
N ASP A 451 -19.47 2.16 4.93
CA ASP A 451 -18.13 2.25 5.49
C ASP A 451 -18.00 3.40 6.51
N ARG A 452 -17.50 3.05 7.69
CA ARG A 452 -17.37 3.93 8.84
C ARG A 452 -16.30 3.42 9.79
N ASP A 453 -15.70 4.36 10.50
CA ASP A 453 -14.83 4.03 11.63
C ASP A 453 -15.61 3.24 12.69
N PRO A 454 -15.04 2.17 13.27
CA PRO A 454 -15.71 1.38 14.30
C PRO A 454 -15.78 2.09 15.65
N LEU A 455 -15.01 3.15 15.87
CA LEU A 455 -14.96 3.92 17.10
C LEU A 455 -15.74 5.22 16.98
N GLN A 456 -16.40 5.59 18.08
CA GLN A 456 -17.09 6.86 18.21
C GLN A 456 -16.65 7.53 19.52
N VAL A 457 -16.34 8.82 19.45
CA VAL A 457 -16.16 9.65 20.65
C VAL A 457 -17.54 9.87 21.28
N VAL A 458 -17.73 9.37 22.50
CA VAL A 458 -19.01 9.40 23.25
C VAL A 458 -19.03 10.45 24.33
#